data_AF-A0A9Q3E9R7-F1
#
_entry.id   AF-A0A9Q3E9R7-F1
#
_cell.length_a   1.000
_cell.length_b   1.000
_cell.length_c   1.000
_cell.angle_alpha   90.00
_cell.angle_beta   90.00
_cell.angle_gamma   90.00
#
_symmetry.space_group_name_H-M   'P 1'
#
loop_
_entity.id
_entity.type
_entity.pdbx_description
1 polymer ?
#
loop_
_entity_poly.entity_id
_entity_poly.type
_entity_poly.pdbx_seq_one_letter_code
_entity_poly.pdbx_strand_id
1 'polypeptide(L)'
;MKLAYNTSHTSDTGITPYLIEKGWNPLLPVDHLKKNLLKIHPTAKYVQEMWNKFCYEEAICIAEEKEYNKPRYNKTYKEPHFMEGDHVLVSTLKSNDLKGSRRLRD
;
A
#
# COMPACT_ATOMS: atom_id res chain seq x y z
N MET A 1 25.85 13.02 -2.45
CA MET A 1 24.46 13.31 -2.90
C MET A 1 23.41 12.35 -2.32
N LYS A 2 23.65 11.02 -2.27
CA LYS A 2 22.64 10.04 -1.85
C LYS A 2 22.09 10.25 -0.42
N LEU A 3 22.95 10.64 0.53
CA LEU A 3 22.53 10.89 1.92
C LEU A 3 21.54 12.06 2.00
N ALA A 4 21.87 13.21 1.39
CA ALA A 4 21.03 14.41 1.44
C ALA A 4 19.62 14.18 0.87
N TYR A 5 19.52 13.43 -0.23
CA TYR A 5 18.23 13.06 -0.82
C TYR A 5 17.39 12.19 0.13
N ASN A 6 18.01 11.18 0.73
CA ASN A 6 17.31 10.25 1.62
C ASN A 6 16.92 10.87 2.98
N THR A 7 17.54 11.98 3.35
CA THR A 7 17.23 12.74 4.57
C THR A 7 16.36 13.97 4.33
N SER A 8 16.15 14.36 3.07
CA SER A 8 15.30 15.50 2.72
C SER A 8 13.81 15.14 2.73
N HIS A 9 12.95 16.11 3.01
CA HIS A 9 11.51 15.93 2.99
C HIS A 9 10.99 15.89 1.56
N THR A 10 10.07 14.96 1.31
CA THR A 10 9.34 14.88 0.03
C THR A 10 8.17 15.87 0.05
N SER A 11 7.90 16.56 -1.06
CA SER A 11 6.81 17.56 -1.16
C SER A 11 5.43 16.99 -0.84
N ASP A 12 5.17 15.76 -1.29
CA ASP A 12 3.82 15.20 -1.28
C ASP A 12 3.46 14.57 0.07
N THR A 13 4.42 13.92 0.71
CA THR A 13 4.22 13.20 1.98
C THR A 13 4.73 13.96 3.19
N GLY A 14 5.59 14.97 3.01
CA GLY A 14 6.29 15.64 4.11
C GLY A 14 7.25 14.73 4.88
N ILE A 15 7.44 13.47 4.44
CA ILE A 15 8.22 12.45 5.11
C ILE A 15 9.54 12.22 4.36
N THR A 16 10.61 11.95 5.10
CA THR A 16 11.93 11.63 4.53
C THR A 16 12.00 10.18 4.04
N PRO A 17 12.64 9.88 2.90
CA PRO A 17 12.73 8.51 2.36
C PRO A 17 13.27 7.47 3.35
N TYR A 18 14.24 7.83 4.20
CA TYR A 18 14.75 6.93 5.24
C TYR A 18 13.71 6.53 6.30
N LEU A 19 12.73 7.39 6.58
CA LEU A 19 11.65 7.04 7.50
C LEU A 19 10.73 5.97 6.90
N ILE A 20 10.55 5.97 5.58
CA ILE A 20 9.73 4.98 4.87
C ILE A 20 10.48 3.66 4.71
N GLU A 21 11.75 3.71 4.29
CA GLU A 21 12.56 2.52 4.04
C GLU A 21 12.99 1.83 5.35
N LYS A 22 13.40 2.61 6.35
CA LYS A 22 14.09 2.12 7.55
C LYS A 22 13.37 2.43 8.86
N GLY A 23 12.33 3.29 8.84
CA GLY A 23 11.64 3.72 10.06
C GLY A 23 12.43 4.72 10.91
N TRP A 24 13.62 5.16 10.48
CA TRP A 24 14.43 6.13 11.22
C TRP A 24 15.31 6.96 10.27
N ASN A 25 15.51 8.24 10.59
CA ASN A 25 16.41 9.13 9.87
C ASN A 25 17.70 9.33 10.68
N PRO A 26 18.89 9.05 10.14
CA PRO A 26 20.16 9.16 10.86
C PRO A 26 20.56 10.59 11.24
N LEU A 27 19.94 11.62 10.66
CA LEU A 27 20.15 13.02 11.05
C LEU A 27 19.19 13.49 12.14
N LEU A 28 18.11 12.75 12.42
CA LEU A 28 17.23 13.08 13.52
C LEU A 28 17.84 12.53 14.83
N PRO A 29 17.93 13.33 15.90
CA PRO A 29 18.33 12.81 17.20
C PRO A 29 17.40 11.65 17.57
N VAL A 30 17.99 10.51 17.96
CA VAL A 30 17.25 9.28 18.34
C VAL A 30 16.18 9.57 19.40
N ASP A 31 16.42 10.61 20.20
CA ASP A 31 15.50 11.08 21.25
C ASP A 31 14.17 11.61 20.70
N HIS A 32 14.11 12.12 19.47
CA HIS A 32 12.85 12.59 18.87
C HIS A 32 11.90 11.45 18.49
N LEU A 33 12.42 10.28 18.14
CA LEU A 33 11.60 9.09 17.87
C LEU A 33 10.96 8.53 19.15
N LYS A 34 11.55 8.84 20.32
CA LYS A 34 11.15 8.30 21.64
C LYS A 34 10.32 9.25 22.49
N LYS A 35 10.13 10.51 22.06
CA LYS A 35 9.39 11.53 22.85
C LYS A 35 7.91 11.20 23.04
N ASN A 36 7.28 10.53 22.06
CA ASN A 36 5.86 10.16 22.11
C ASN A 36 5.61 8.68 22.42
N LEU A 37 6.66 7.88 22.57
CA LEU A 37 6.52 6.51 23.04
C LEU A 37 6.18 6.55 24.52
N LEU A 38 4.97 6.11 24.87
CA LEU A 38 4.58 5.88 26.26
C LEU A 38 5.67 4.99 26.89
N LYS A 39 6.39 5.48 27.91
CA LYS A 39 7.29 4.67 28.74
C LYS A 39 6.46 3.73 29.62
N ILE A 40 5.74 2.81 28.99
CA ILE A 40 5.07 1.73 29.69
C ILE A 40 6.17 0.70 29.94
N HIS A 41 6.39 0.28 31.18
CA HIS A 41 7.03 -1.01 31.42
C HIS A 41 5.93 -2.07 31.36
N PRO A 42 5.71 -2.71 30.20
CA PRO A 42 4.52 -3.49 30.00
C PRO A 42 4.94 -4.94 30.16
N THR A 43 4.42 -5.61 31.19
CA THR A 43 4.42 -7.08 31.22
C THR A 43 4.04 -7.55 29.82
N ALA A 44 4.88 -8.35 29.14
CA ALA A 44 4.84 -8.58 27.69
C ALA A 44 3.43 -8.87 27.14
N LYS A 45 2.57 -9.46 27.97
CA LYS A 45 1.14 -9.66 27.74
C LYS A 45 0.35 -8.38 27.40
N TYR A 46 0.55 -7.28 28.14
CA TYR A 46 -0.15 -6.01 27.89
C TYR A 46 0.29 -5.35 26.58
N VAL A 47 1.57 -5.50 26.18
CA VAL A 47 2.03 -5.06 24.85
C VAL A 47 1.33 -5.84 23.76
N GLN A 48 1.27 -7.16 23.90
CA GLN A 48 0.65 -8.01 22.90
C GLN A 48 -0.84 -7.70 22.74
N GLU A 49 -1.55 -7.52 23.86
CA GLU A 49 -2.96 -7.13 23.84
C GLU A 49 -3.19 -5.77 23.17
N MET A 50 -2.33 -4.78 23.47
CA MET A 50 -2.39 -3.46 22.84
C MET A 50 -2.07 -3.52 21.34
N TRP A 51 -1.05 -4.29 20.96
CA TRP A 51 -0.63 -4.48 19.57
C TRP A 51 -1.74 -5.15 18.76
N ASN A 52 -2.39 -6.17 19.31
CA ASN A 52 -3.52 -6.85 18.66
C ASN A 52 -4.70 -5.89 18.43
N LYS A 53 -5.00 -5.01 19.40
CA LYS A 53 -6.03 -3.97 19.23
C LYS A 53 -5.66 -2.98 18.15
N PHE A 54 -4.41 -2.50 18.15
CA PHE A 54 -3.91 -1.59 17.13
C PHE A 54 -4.01 -2.20 15.72
N CYS A 55 -3.53 -3.42 15.52
CA CYS A 55 -3.61 -4.10 14.22
C CYS A 55 -5.07 -4.32 13.77
N TYR A 56 -5.99 -4.57 14.71
CA TYR A 56 -7.41 -4.70 14.40
C TYR A 56 -8.02 -3.37 13.93
N GLU A 57 -7.75 -2.27 14.63
CA GLU A 57 -8.22 -0.93 14.25
C GLU A 57 -7.61 -0.47 12.91
N GLU A 58 -6.32 -0.71 12.71
CA GLU A 58 -5.62 -0.38 11.45
C GLU A 58 -6.21 -1.16 10.26
N ALA A 59 -6.53 -2.44 10.45
CA ALA A 59 -7.17 -3.25 9.41
C ALA A 59 -8.55 -2.71 9.03
N ILE A 60 -9.33 -2.20 10.00
CA ILE A 60 -10.62 -1.56 9.74
C ILE A 60 -10.43 -0.26 8.96
N CYS A 61 -9.52 0.62 9.40
CA CYS A 61 -9.26 1.88 8.70
C CYS A 61 -8.82 1.65 7.24
N ILE A 62 -7.96 0.66 6.99
CA ILE A 62 -7.55 0.29 5.63
C ILE A 62 -8.75 -0.21 4.79
N ALA A 63 -9.65 -0.98 5.38
CA ALA A 63 -10.85 -1.45 4.70
C ALA A 63 -11.79 -0.30 4.33
N GLU A 64 -12.06 0.60 5.29
CA GLU A 64 -12.89 1.79 5.10
C GLU A 64 -12.28 2.74 4.04
N GLU A 65 -10.97 2.96 4.07
CA GLU A 65 -10.27 3.78 3.08
C GLU A 65 -10.37 3.18 1.67
N LYS A 66 -10.23 1.85 1.54
CA LYS A 66 -10.41 1.15 0.26
C LYS A 66 -11.83 1.32 -0.27
N GLU A 67 -12.85 1.18 0.57
CA GLU A 67 -14.24 1.36 0.17
C GLU A 67 -14.55 2.81 -0.22
N TYR A 68 -14.09 3.78 0.57
CA TYR A 68 -14.26 5.20 0.29
C TYR A 68 -13.61 5.62 -1.02
N ASN A 69 -12.41 5.12 -1.30
CA ASN A 69 -11.67 5.48 -2.50
C ASN A 69 -12.06 4.66 -3.75
N LYS A 70 -12.75 3.52 -3.60
CA LYS A 70 -13.26 2.70 -4.71
C LYS A 70 -14.05 3.51 -5.76
N PRO A 71 -15.07 4.33 -5.41
CA PRO A 71 -15.80 5.14 -6.38
C PRO A 71 -14.93 6.25 -7.01
N ARG A 72 -13.91 6.73 -6.30
CA ARG A 72 -12.97 7.74 -6.81
C ARG A 72 -12.05 7.16 -7.87
N TYR A 73 -11.47 5.98 -7.61
CA TYR A 73 -10.61 5.28 -8.57
C TYR A 73 -11.39 4.74 -9.76
N ASN A 74 -12.62 4.26 -9.53
CA ASN A 74 -13.46 3.69 -10.59
C ASN A 74 -14.32 4.75 -11.32
N LYS A 75 -14.14 6.05 -11.04
CA LYS A 75 -15.00 7.12 -11.59
C LYS A 75 -15.04 7.15 -13.12
N THR A 76 -13.95 6.77 -13.78
CA THR A 76 -13.83 6.72 -15.26
C THR A 76 -13.84 5.30 -15.81
N TYR A 77 -13.88 4.28 -14.95
CA TYR A 77 -13.92 2.89 -15.39
C TYR A 77 -15.34 2.55 -15.84
N LYS A 78 -15.57 2.56 -17.16
CA LYS A 78 -16.75 1.96 -17.76
C LYS A 78 -16.39 0.53 -18.14
N GLU A 79 -17.08 -0.45 -17.56
CA GLU A 79 -16.96 -1.82 -18.04
C GLU A 79 -17.37 -1.87 -19.51
N PRO A 80 -16.48 -2.32 -20.42
CA PRO A 80 -16.83 -2.42 -21.82
C PRO A 80 -17.85 -3.56 -22.01
N HIS A 81 -18.99 -3.22 -22.60
CA HIS A 81 -19.98 -4.21 -23.02
C HIS A 81 -19.65 -4.62 -24.47
N PHE A 82 -19.41 -5.91 -24.69
CA PHE A 82 -19.10 -6.45 -26.01
C PHE A 82 -20.32 -7.20 -26.57
N MET A 83 -20.64 -6.98 -27.83
CA MET A 83 -21.69 -7.71 -28.56
C MET A 83 -21.06 -8.65 -29.58
N GLU A 84 -21.80 -9.68 -29.99
CA GLU A 84 -21.38 -10.59 -31.06
C GLU A 84 -21.17 -9.80 -32.37
N GLY A 85 -19.96 -9.89 -32.93
CA GLY A 85 -19.57 -9.16 -34.14
C GLY A 85 -18.72 -7.92 -33.89
N ASP A 86 -18.52 -7.49 -32.64
CA ASP A 86 -17.66 -6.34 -32.33
C ASP A 86 -16.16 -6.65 -32.55
N HIS A 87 -15.46 -5.74 -33.21
CA HIS A 87 -14.01 -5.82 -33.36
C HIS A 87 -13.32 -5.23 -32.12
N VAL A 88 -12.56 -6.07 -31.41
CA VAL A 88 -11.82 -5.69 -30.20
C VAL A 88 -10.32 -5.81 -30.41
N LEU A 89 -9.57 -4.82 -29.93
CA LEU A 89 -8.12 -4.84 -30.00
C LEU A 89 -7.53 -5.56 -28.77
N VAL A 90 -6.88 -6.71 -29.00
CA VAL A 90 -6.22 -7.48 -27.95
C VAL A 90 -4.76 -7.07 -27.85
N SER A 91 -4.35 -6.55 -26.70
CA SER A 91 -2.93 -6.26 -26.43
C SER A 91 -2.15 -7.56 -26.20
N THR A 92 -1.18 -7.83 -27.06
CA THR A 92 -0.34 -9.04 -27.01
C THR A 92 0.85 -8.92 -26.05
N LEU A 93 1.01 -7.81 -25.33
CA LEU A 93 2.14 -7.58 -24.42
C LEU A 93 2.17 -8.59 -23.23
N LYS A 94 1.07 -9.31 -22.99
CA LYS A 94 0.94 -10.38 -21.98
C LYS A 94 0.44 -11.71 -22.57
N SER A 95 0.78 -12.01 -23.83
CA SER A 95 0.26 -13.17 -24.58
C SER A 95 0.64 -14.56 -24.04
N ASN A 96 1.37 -14.67 -22.92
CA ASN A 96 1.65 -15.95 -22.28
C ASN A 96 0.50 -16.47 -21.41
N ASP A 97 -0.43 -15.63 -20.95
CA ASP A 97 -1.56 -16.05 -20.10
C ASP A 97 -2.81 -16.45 -20.91
N LEU A 98 -2.82 -16.21 -22.22
CA LEU A 98 -3.91 -16.60 -23.14
C LEU A 98 -3.82 -18.07 -23.59
N LYS A 99 -2.80 -18.83 -23.14
CA LYS A 99 -2.72 -20.27 -23.38
C LYS A 99 -3.64 -21.02 -22.41
N GLY A 100 -4.94 -20.85 -22.59
CA GLY A 100 -5.95 -21.75 -22.04
C GLY A 100 -5.77 -23.20 -22.51
N SER A 101 -6.39 -24.12 -21.78
CA SER A 101 -6.27 -25.58 -21.95
C SER A 101 -6.40 -26.04 -23.40
N ARG A 102 -5.44 -26.87 -23.83
CA ARG A 102 -5.25 -27.42 -25.19
C ARG A 102 -6.33 -28.44 -25.60
N ARG A 103 -7.55 -28.39 -25.04
CA ARG A 103 -8.62 -29.39 -25.18
C ARG A 103 -9.79 -28.98 -26.09
N LEU A 104 -9.76 -27.80 -26.70
CA LEU A 104 -10.78 -27.35 -27.67
C LEU A 104 -10.14 -27.11 -29.05
N ARG A 105 -9.52 -28.15 -29.59
CA ARG A 105 -9.12 -28.23 -31.00
C ARG A 105 -9.60 -29.57 -31.53
N ASP A 106 -10.83 -29.57 -32.02
CA ASP A 106 -11.38 -30.50 -33.01
C ASP A 106 -12.17 -29.65 -34.01
#